data_AF-A0A2T1EES3-F1
#
_entry.id   AF-A0A2T1EES3-F1
#
_cell.length_a   1.000
_cell.length_b   1.000
_cell.length_c   1.000
_cell.angle_alpha   90.00
_cell.angle_beta   90.00
_cell.angle_gamma   90.00
#
_symmetry.space_group_name_H-M   'P 1'
#
loop_
_entity.id
_entity.type
_entity.pdbx_description
1 polymer ?
#
loop_
_entity_poly.entity_id
_entity_poly.type
_entity_poly.pdbx_seq_one_letter_code
_entity_poly.pdbx_strand_id
1 'polypeptide(L)'
;MTWFSWLLLILCIGLYVRVFKLSRKNRKIREVEYLLENQRYTILDLYSQLQKQHDLVEDLTYHLNQKGAGKKKYSQRKLPEINQDSFDEISSISTVVLQEQEIIEIYNSEPTSLLSSAVKVSVKPESIISTNKNEPIILANIGNGNYCLIPDTDINYWLLPKANLKIDQYRYETVKLLFECDEYELEFDNYRLDKPAKVSLLPNEREWKLEERGVLRFVNSLYEELVDLYNNNINVLSTYIVAKVSPSINDKQVILKKAVSYDYLTIDGEDNNYWLVPKEDIKIHFSKYQELQNLFDCDGYQENYSSFILAKPAKVSAILEQIHWQLEERGKIVFI
;
A
#
# COMPACT_ATOMS: atom_id res chain seq x y z
N MET A 1 17.75 -43.29 8.89
CA MET A 1 17.11 -42.24 9.71
C MET A 1 16.94 -42.76 11.13
N THR A 2 17.48 -42.07 12.11
CA THR A 2 17.52 -42.51 13.51
C THR A 2 16.21 -42.16 14.23
N TRP A 3 15.77 -43.01 15.15
CA TRP A 3 14.58 -42.81 15.99
C TRP A 3 14.55 -41.44 16.71
N PHE A 4 15.72 -40.86 16.93
CA PHE A 4 15.90 -39.50 17.47
C PHE A 4 15.33 -38.39 16.57
N SER A 5 15.43 -38.54 15.25
CA SER A 5 14.90 -37.56 14.28
C SER A 5 13.37 -37.51 14.30
N TRP A 6 12.71 -38.64 14.54
CA TRP A 6 11.26 -38.71 14.66
C TRP A 6 10.76 -38.09 15.97
N LEU A 7 11.50 -38.29 17.06
CA LEU A 7 11.17 -37.72 18.36
C LEU A 7 11.30 -36.19 18.35
N LEU A 8 12.31 -35.66 17.66
CA LEU A 8 12.49 -34.21 17.44
C LEU A 8 11.35 -33.61 16.59
N LEU A 9 10.95 -34.29 15.52
CA LEU A 9 9.86 -33.84 14.64
C LEU A 9 8.53 -33.72 15.41
N ILE A 10 8.20 -34.73 16.23
CA ILE A 10 6.97 -34.73 17.04
C ILE A 10 6.99 -33.58 18.08
N LEU A 11 8.14 -33.31 18.69
CA LEU A 11 8.32 -32.17 19.60
C LEU A 11 8.13 -30.82 18.88
N CYS A 12 8.70 -30.66 17.68
CA CYS A 12 8.53 -29.45 16.87
C CYS A 12 7.06 -29.22 16.47
N ILE A 13 6.34 -30.28 16.07
CA ILE A 13 4.92 -30.19 15.74
C ILE A 13 4.09 -29.81 16.98
N GLY A 14 4.39 -30.39 18.14
CA GLY A 14 3.71 -30.06 19.40
C GLY A 14 3.91 -28.60 19.83
N LEU A 15 5.14 -28.08 19.70
CA LEU A 15 5.43 -26.67 19.98
C LEU A 15 4.75 -25.73 18.98
N TYR A 16 4.76 -26.08 17.69
CA TYR A 16 4.10 -25.31 16.64
C TYR A 16 2.59 -25.17 16.89
N VAL A 17 1.90 -26.26 17.21
CA VAL A 17 0.45 -26.23 17.52
C VAL A 17 0.15 -25.36 18.75
N ARG A 18 1.02 -25.39 19.77
CA ARG A 18 0.84 -24.61 21.00
C ARG A 18 1.04 -23.11 20.75
N VAL A 19 2.09 -22.73 20.00
CA VAL A 19 2.35 -21.35 19.58
C VAL A 19 1.22 -20.83 18.68
N PHE A 20 0.75 -21.64 17.74
CA PHE A 20 -0.38 -21.29 16.86
C PHE A 20 -1.67 -21.02 17.65
N LYS A 21 -1.96 -21.84 18.68
CA LYS A 21 -3.14 -21.66 19.55
C LYS A 21 -3.04 -20.40 20.44
N LEU A 22 -1.85 -20.04 20.90
CA LEU A 22 -1.57 -18.79 21.62
C LEU A 22 -1.71 -17.56 20.72
N SER A 23 -1.16 -17.62 19.50
CA SER A 23 -1.31 -16.58 18.47
C SER A 23 -2.79 -16.31 18.15
N ARG A 24 -3.60 -17.37 18.00
CA ARG A 24 -5.04 -17.24 17.74
C ARG A 24 -5.82 -16.59 18.91
N LYS A 25 -5.39 -16.79 20.16
CA LYS A 25 -5.98 -16.10 21.33
C LYS A 25 -5.57 -14.63 21.36
N ASN A 26 -4.31 -14.31 21.08
CA ASN A 26 -3.83 -12.93 21.02
C ASN A 26 -4.49 -12.13 19.89
N ARG A 27 -4.87 -12.77 18.79
CA ARG A 27 -5.67 -12.12 17.74
C ARG A 27 -7.06 -11.71 18.25
N LYS A 28 -7.75 -12.60 18.97
CA LYS A 28 -9.07 -12.31 19.54
C LYS A 28 -9.03 -11.23 20.63
N ILE A 29 -7.95 -11.18 21.42
CA ILE A 29 -7.76 -10.14 22.42
C ILE A 29 -7.61 -8.77 21.74
N ARG A 30 -6.78 -8.67 20.70
CA ARG A 30 -6.63 -7.43 19.92
C ARG A 30 -7.92 -6.98 19.24
N GLU A 31 -8.71 -7.92 18.71
CA GLU A 31 -10.04 -7.62 18.16
C GLU A 31 -10.98 -7.02 19.21
N VAL A 32 -10.95 -7.53 20.46
CA VAL A 32 -11.78 -7.02 21.56
C VAL A 32 -11.29 -5.67 22.07
N GLU A 33 -9.97 -5.47 22.22
CA GLU A 33 -9.38 -4.18 22.59
C GLU A 33 -9.73 -3.09 21.57
N TYR A 34 -9.66 -3.43 20.28
CA TYR A 34 -10.07 -2.54 19.20
C TYR A 34 -11.57 -2.19 19.26
N LEU A 35 -12.44 -3.17 19.52
CA LEU A 35 -13.88 -2.91 19.69
C LEU A 35 -14.17 -2.01 20.90
N LEU A 36 -13.44 -2.18 21.99
CA LEU A 36 -13.53 -1.33 23.18
C LEU A 36 -13.11 0.11 22.88
N GLU A 37 -12.01 0.30 22.15
CA GLU A 37 -11.54 1.64 21.80
C GLU A 37 -12.51 2.34 20.82
N ASN A 38 -13.07 1.61 19.86
CA ASN A 38 -14.10 2.15 18.97
C ASN A 38 -15.40 2.54 19.71
N GLN A 39 -15.81 1.74 20.70
CA GLN A 39 -16.93 2.10 21.58
C GLN A 39 -16.63 3.36 22.39
N ARG A 40 -15.39 3.52 22.87
CA ARG A 40 -14.94 4.70 23.60
C ARG A 40 -15.06 5.97 22.74
N TYR A 41 -14.62 5.95 21.49
CA TYR A 41 -14.77 7.09 20.57
C TYR A 41 -16.24 7.45 20.31
N THR A 42 -17.09 6.44 20.12
CA THR A 42 -18.53 6.65 19.92
C THR A 42 -19.17 7.33 21.13
N ILE A 43 -18.78 6.93 22.35
CA ILE A 43 -19.26 7.56 23.60
C ILE A 43 -18.81 9.01 23.69
N LEU A 44 -17.57 9.32 23.32
CA LEU A 44 -17.03 10.68 23.35
C LEU A 44 -17.75 11.61 22.36
N ASP A 45 -18.02 11.13 21.14
CA ASP A 45 -18.78 11.90 20.14
C ASP A 45 -20.21 12.18 20.62
N LEU A 46 -20.90 11.16 21.14
CA LEU A 46 -22.25 11.33 21.72
C LEU A 46 -22.23 12.33 22.89
N TYR A 47 -21.18 12.33 23.72
CA TYR A 47 -21.04 13.28 24.81
C TYR A 47 -20.85 14.71 24.31
N SER A 48 -20.02 14.91 23.28
CA SER A 48 -19.84 16.22 22.62
C SER A 48 -21.14 16.74 22.03
N GLN A 49 -21.92 15.87 21.37
CA GLN A 49 -23.24 16.22 20.86
C GLN A 49 -24.21 16.61 21.99
N LEU A 50 -24.21 15.87 23.10
CA LEU A 50 -25.04 16.17 24.26
C LEU A 50 -24.69 17.53 24.87
N GLN A 51 -23.41 17.86 24.96
CA GLN A 51 -22.95 19.15 25.48
C GLN A 51 -23.43 20.31 24.59
N LYS A 52 -23.28 20.19 23.27
CA LYS A 52 -23.79 21.20 22.33
C LYS A 52 -25.30 21.41 22.47
N GLN A 53 -26.06 20.35 22.69
CA GLN A 53 -27.51 20.45 22.94
C GLN A 53 -27.81 21.13 24.28
N HIS A 54 -27.02 20.85 25.32
CA HIS A 54 -27.17 21.50 26.62
C HIS A 54 -26.94 23.02 26.50
N ASP A 55 -25.85 23.43 25.87
CA ASP A 55 -25.50 24.86 25.71
C ASP A 55 -26.59 25.61 24.93
N LEU A 56 -27.16 24.97 23.90
CA LEU A 56 -28.29 25.51 23.14
C LEU A 56 -29.55 25.70 24.01
N VAL A 57 -29.86 24.72 24.86
CA VAL A 57 -31.00 24.81 25.79
C VAL A 57 -30.79 25.92 26.81
N GLU A 58 -29.56 26.09 27.31
CA GLU A 58 -29.23 27.14 28.26
C GLU A 58 -29.38 28.54 27.64
N ASP A 59 -28.88 28.74 26.42
CA ASP A 59 -29.02 29.97 25.65
C ASP A 59 -30.50 30.31 25.37
N LEU A 60 -31.29 29.32 24.93
CA LEU A 60 -32.73 29.47 24.73
C LEU A 60 -33.45 29.82 26.03
N THR A 61 -33.05 29.22 27.14
CA THR A 61 -33.64 29.50 28.47
C THR A 61 -33.33 30.92 28.91
N TYR A 62 -32.10 31.40 28.69
CA TYR A 62 -31.71 32.77 28.95
C TYR A 62 -32.55 33.76 28.14
N HIS A 63 -32.70 33.53 26.83
CA HIS A 63 -33.49 34.37 25.94
C HIS A 63 -35.00 34.38 26.27
N LEU A 64 -35.57 33.25 26.69
CA LEU A 64 -36.97 33.17 27.12
C LEU A 64 -37.23 33.93 28.42
N ASN A 65 -36.31 33.88 29.38
CA ASN A 65 -36.40 34.62 30.64
C ASN A 65 -36.29 36.15 30.43
N GLN A 66 -35.57 36.59 29.39
CA GLN A 66 -35.52 38.02 29.04
C GLN A 66 -36.78 38.53 28.34
N LYS A 67 -37.51 37.68 27.59
CA LYS A 67 -38.73 38.08 26.86
C LYS A 67 -40.02 37.96 27.68
N GLY A 68 -40.00 37.27 28.82
CA GLY A 68 -41.18 37.03 29.67
C GLY A 68 -41.15 37.78 31.00
N ALA A 69 -41.83 38.94 31.07
CA ALA A 69 -42.28 39.48 32.35
C ALA A 69 -43.38 38.56 32.93
N GLY A 70 -43.01 37.53 33.69
CA GLY A 70 -44.01 36.63 34.28
C GLY A 70 -43.43 35.38 34.92
N LYS A 71 -43.24 35.45 36.25
CA LYS A 71 -42.79 34.39 37.16
C LYS A 71 -43.40 33.00 36.88
N LYS A 72 -42.59 32.02 36.42
CA LYS A 72 -42.67 30.61 36.86
C LYS A 72 -41.27 30.00 36.90
N LYS A 73 -40.79 29.69 38.11
CA LYS A 73 -39.53 28.96 38.34
C LYS A 73 -39.71 27.50 37.90
N TYR A 74 -39.03 27.09 36.84
CA TYR A 74 -38.78 25.68 36.57
C TYR A 74 -37.56 25.24 37.38
N SER A 75 -37.71 24.15 38.12
CA SER A 75 -36.67 23.56 38.95
C SER A 75 -35.66 22.84 38.06
N GLN A 76 -34.47 23.41 37.86
CA GLN A 76 -33.34 22.74 37.24
C GLN A 76 -32.93 21.56 38.13
N ARG A 77 -33.03 20.32 37.63
CA ARG A 77 -32.27 19.22 38.22
C ARG A 77 -30.83 19.43 37.81
N LYS A 78 -29.98 19.79 38.78
CA LYS A 78 -28.53 19.88 38.63
C LYS A 78 -28.03 18.48 38.24
N LEU A 79 -27.43 18.34 37.05
CA LEU A 79 -26.64 17.16 36.69
C LEU A 79 -25.44 17.08 37.67
N PRO A 80 -24.91 15.89 37.98
CA PRO A 80 -23.78 15.78 38.88
C PRO A 80 -22.59 16.58 38.33
N GLU A 81 -22.09 17.52 39.14
CA GLU A 81 -20.86 18.26 38.87
C GLU A 81 -19.71 17.25 38.78
N ILE A 82 -19.23 17.02 37.56
CA ILE A 82 -17.93 16.40 37.34
C ILE A 82 -16.91 17.51 37.60
N ASN A 83 -16.02 17.29 38.58
CA ASN A 83 -15.03 18.28 38.98
C ASN A 83 -14.23 18.79 37.78
N GLN A 84 -14.18 20.12 37.63
CA GLN A 84 -13.44 20.84 36.57
C GLN A 84 -11.95 20.43 36.51
N ASP A 85 -11.37 19.99 37.64
CA ASP A 85 -9.99 19.47 37.72
C ASP A 85 -9.74 18.24 36.85
N SER A 86 -10.79 17.49 36.46
CA SER A 86 -10.66 16.35 35.53
C SER A 86 -10.77 16.73 34.04
N PHE A 87 -11.10 17.99 33.72
CA PHE A 87 -11.30 18.43 32.33
C PHE A 87 -10.03 19.04 31.73
N ASP A 88 -9.23 19.73 32.55
CA ASP A 88 -7.94 20.31 32.12
C ASP A 88 -6.87 19.22 31.85
N GLU A 89 -7.03 18.01 32.40
CA GLU A 89 -6.14 16.87 32.11
C GLU A 89 -6.56 16.10 30.82
N ILE A 90 -7.78 16.33 30.30
CA ILE A 90 -8.31 15.67 29.08
C ILE A 90 -8.19 16.58 27.85
N SER A 91 -8.09 17.91 28.02
CA SER A 91 -7.85 18.87 26.93
C SER A 91 -6.44 18.77 26.32
N SER A 92 -5.54 17.99 26.92
CA SER A 92 -4.21 17.69 26.41
C SER A 92 -4.10 16.29 25.80
N ILE A 93 -5.17 15.75 25.20
CA ILE A 93 -5.00 14.67 24.23
C ILE A 93 -4.44 15.31 22.97
N SER A 94 -3.11 15.32 22.87
CA SER A 94 -2.42 15.49 21.61
C SER A 94 -3.11 14.59 20.59
N THR A 95 -3.76 15.17 19.57
CA THR A 95 -3.96 14.46 18.31
C THR A 95 -2.58 13.93 17.97
N VAL A 96 -2.41 12.61 17.98
CA VAL A 96 -1.10 12.02 17.66
C VAL A 96 -0.88 12.34 16.19
N VAL A 97 -0.18 13.43 15.94
CA VAL A 97 0.29 13.81 14.61
C VAL A 97 1.34 12.77 14.26
N LEU A 98 0.91 11.75 13.52
CA LEU A 98 1.82 10.73 13.01
C LEU A 98 2.76 11.42 12.02
N GLN A 99 4.05 11.14 12.14
CA GLN A 99 5.01 11.62 11.17
C GLN A 99 4.77 10.90 9.83
N GLU A 100 5.06 11.58 8.72
CA GLU A 100 4.90 11.05 7.36
C GLU A 100 5.50 9.64 7.20
N GLN A 101 6.70 9.42 7.76
CA GLN A 101 7.39 8.14 7.73
C GLN A 101 6.63 7.03 8.48
N GLU A 102 6.05 7.34 9.64
CA GLU A 102 5.27 6.40 10.43
C GLU A 102 3.97 6.02 9.71
N ILE A 103 3.33 6.98 9.03
CA ILE A 103 2.17 6.72 8.17
C ILE A 103 2.51 5.74 7.04
N ILE A 104 3.65 5.96 6.37
CA ILE A 104 4.13 5.09 5.29
C ILE A 104 4.37 3.66 5.80
N GLU A 105 5.06 3.51 6.92
CA GLU A 105 5.39 2.21 7.51
C GLU A 105 4.14 1.43 7.95
N ILE A 106 3.20 2.10 8.62
CA ILE A 106 1.94 1.46 9.04
C ILE A 106 1.08 1.14 7.82
N TYR A 107 0.96 2.04 6.84
CA TYR A 107 0.14 1.81 5.65
C TYR A 107 0.63 0.61 4.84
N ASN A 108 1.94 0.48 4.64
CA ASN A 108 2.52 -0.61 3.85
C ASN A 108 2.51 -1.96 4.58
N SER A 109 2.41 -1.97 5.92
CA SER A 109 2.40 -3.20 6.72
C SER A 109 0.99 -3.67 7.10
N GLU A 110 0.13 -2.77 7.58
CA GLU A 110 -1.23 -3.06 8.03
C GLU A 110 -2.16 -1.86 7.77
N PRO A 111 -2.55 -1.56 6.51
CA PRO A 111 -3.30 -0.35 6.18
C PRO A 111 -4.68 -0.29 6.85
N THR A 112 -5.25 -1.44 7.21
CA THR A 112 -6.56 -1.49 7.87
C THR A 112 -6.54 -0.90 9.28
N SER A 113 -5.42 -1.02 10.01
CA SER A 113 -5.31 -0.46 11.36
C SER A 113 -5.29 1.07 11.30
N LEU A 114 -4.51 1.63 10.37
CA LEU A 114 -4.40 3.07 10.13
C LEU A 114 -5.70 3.69 9.64
N LEU A 115 -6.42 3.02 8.73
CA LEU A 115 -7.57 3.60 8.02
C LEU A 115 -8.92 3.38 8.71
N SER A 116 -8.93 2.75 9.88
CA SER A 116 -10.14 2.40 10.62
C SER A 116 -11.01 3.59 11.03
N SER A 117 -10.35 4.70 11.40
CA SER A 117 -10.97 5.96 11.84
C SER A 117 -10.82 7.10 10.82
N ALA A 118 -10.24 6.83 9.66
CA ALA A 118 -9.94 7.84 8.65
C ALA A 118 -11.21 8.36 7.95
N VAL A 119 -11.19 9.64 7.57
CA VAL A 119 -12.30 10.25 6.81
C VAL A 119 -12.23 9.77 5.37
N LYS A 120 -13.27 9.11 4.89
CA LYS A 120 -13.33 8.58 3.52
C LYS A 120 -13.76 9.67 2.54
N VAL A 121 -13.01 9.82 1.46
CA VAL A 121 -13.22 10.85 0.45
C VAL A 121 -13.04 10.30 -0.96
N SER A 122 -13.58 11.03 -1.94
CA SER A 122 -13.30 10.82 -3.37
C SER A 122 -13.13 12.14 -4.09
N VAL A 123 -12.44 12.08 -5.23
CA VAL A 123 -12.34 13.19 -6.18
C VAL A 123 -13.74 13.54 -6.68
N LYS A 124 -14.06 14.83 -6.68
CA LYS A 124 -15.33 15.33 -7.23
C LYS A 124 -15.36 15.14 -8.74
N PRO A 125 -16.50 14.71 -9.33
CA PRO A 125 -16.62 14.52 -10.77
C PRO A 125 -16.24 15.77 -11.57
N GLU A 126 -16.55 16.96 -11.05
CA GLU A 126 -16.23 18.23 -11.68
C GLU A 126 -14.71 18.42 -11.85
N SER A 127 -13.92 18.01 -10.86
CA SER A 127 -12.45 18.07 -10.91
C SER A 127 -11.84 17.08 -11.89
N ILE A 128 -12.53 15.98 -12.23
CA ILE A 128 -12.06 15.01 -13.23
C ILE A 128 -12.20 15.60 -14.64
N ILE A 129 -13.34 16.25 -14.90
CA ILE A 129 -13.67 16.82 -16.22
C ILE A 129 -12.85 18.09 -16.49
N SER A 130 -12.49 18.85 -15.46
CA SER A 130 -11.77 20.12 -15.60
C SER A 130 -10.24 20.03 -15.55
N THR A 131 -9.66 18.83 -15.47
CA THR A 131 -8.19 18.61 -15.48
C THR A 131 -7.48 19.30 -16.65
N ASN A 132 -8.18 19.52 -17.78
CA ASN A 132 -7.65 20.25 -18.95
C ASN A 132 -7.52 21.78 -18.74
N LYS A 133 -7.92 22.33 -17.59
CA LYS A 133 -8.04 23.78 -17.33
C LYS A 133 -7.19 24.30 -16.16
N ASN A 134 -6.25 23.52 -15.62
CA ASN A 134 -5.46 23.88 -14.44
C ASN A 134 -6.31 24.24 -13.19
N GLU A 135 -7.51 23.67 -13.09
CA GLU A 135 -8.34 23.83 -11.90
C GLU A 135 -7.85 22.95 -10.74
N PRO A 136 -8.02 23.37 -9.48
CA PRO A 136 -7.61 22.58 -8.33
C PRO A 136 -8.42 21.28 -8.23
N ILE A 137 -7.75 20.19 -7.87
CA ILE A 137 -8.40 18.91 -7.61
C ILE A 137 -9.07 18.96 -6.24
N ILE A 138 -10.39 18.80 -6.22
CA ILE A 138 -11.20 18.86 -4.99
C ILE A 138 -11.70 17.46 -4.63
N LEU A 139 -11.59 17.14 -3.35
CA LEU A 139 -12.11 15.93 -2.74
C LEU A 139 -13.29 16.27 -1.83
N ALA A 140 -14.27 15.37 -1.77
CA ALA A 140 -15.41 15.49 -0.88
C ALA A 140 -15.66 14.19 -0.12
N ASN A 141 -16.25 14.31 1.07
CA ASN A 141 -16.67 13.15 1.84
C ASN A 141 -17.81 12.43 1.10
N ILE A 142 -17.56 11.18 0.74
CA ILE A 142 -18.58 10.27 0.26
C ILE A 142 -18.47 8.96 1.05
N GLY A 143 -19.61 8.38 1.44
CA GLY A 143 -19.65 7.21 2.33
C GLY A 143 -18.86 5.98 1.84
N ASN A 144 -18.59 5.89 0.53
CA ASN A 144 -17.73 4.86 -0.07
C ASN A 144 -16.56 5.47 -0.85
N GLY A 145 -15.83 6.39 -0.23
CA GLY A 145 -14.64 7.01 -0.80
C GLY A 145 -13.55 6.00 -1.18
N ASN A 146 -12.81 6.29 -2.25
CA ASN A 146 -11.65 5.51 -2.66
C ASN A 146 -10.38 5.91 -1.90
N TYR A 147 -10.41 7.02 -1.19
CA TYR A 147 -9.28 7.56 -0.45
C TYR A 147 -9.67 7.88 0.99
N CYS A 148 -8.67 8.02 1.84
CA CYS A 148 -8.80 8.26 3.26
C CYS A 148 -7.92 9.43 3.70
N LEU A 149 -8.40 10.23 4.65
CA LEU A 149 -7.67 11.34 5.23
C LEU A 149 -7.21 11.03 6.65
N ILE A 150 -5.92 11.28 6.92
CA ILE A 150 -5.31 11.25 8.25
C ILE A 150 -4.89 12.68 8.62
N PRO A 151 -5.27 13.22 9.78
CA PRO A 151 -4.91 14.56 10.18
C PRO A 151 -3.39 14.70 10.37
N ASP A 152 -2.82 15.77 9.82
CA ASP A 152 -1.43 16.20 10.04
C ASP A 152 -1.39 17.40 10.98
N THR A 153 -2.18 18.44 10.65
CA THR A 153 -2.35 19.65 11.46
C THR A 153 -3.81 20.08 11.40
N ASP A 154 -4.17 21.18 12.04
CA ASP A 154 -5.57 21.68 12.11
C ASP A 154 -6.23 21.83 10.72
N ILE A 155 -5.44 22.16 9.69
CA ILE A 155 -5.95 22.39 8.33
C ILE A 155 -5.40 21.42 7.28
N ASN A 156 -4.30 20.71 7.57
CA ASN A 156 -3.65 19.82 6.61
C ASN A 156 -3.89 18.36 6.97
N TYR A 157 -4.04 17.55 5.92
CA TYR A 157 -4.28 16.13 6.03
C TYR A 157 -3.41 15.37 5.04
N TRP A 158 -2.98 14.18 5.47
CA TRP A 158 -2.42 13.16 4.60
C TRP A 158 -3.55 12.42 3.89
N LEU A 159 -3.45 12.32 2.58
CA LEU A 159 -4.36 11.57 1.73
C LEU A 159 -3.71 10.25 1.33
N LEU A 160 -4.42 9.17 1.63
CA LEU A 160 -3.99 7.80 1.38
C LEU A 160 -5.04 7.08 0.51
N PRO A 161 -4.64 6.12 -0.34
CA PRO A 161 -5.61 5.22 -0.94
C PRO A 161 -6.32 4.42 0.16
N LYS A 162 -7.56 3.98 -0.12
CA LYS A 162 -8.24 3.03 0.77
C LYS A 162 -7.46 1.70 0.80
N ALA A 163 -7.51 1.00 1.94
CA ALA A 163 -6.91 -0.32 2.07
C ALA A 163 -7.39 -1.25 0.95
N ASN A 164 -6.45 -1.93 0.30
CA ASN A 164 -6.68 -2.86 -0.80
C ASN A 164 -7.42 -2.24 -2.00
N LEU A 165 -7.28 -0.94 -2.24
CA LEU A 165 -7.81 -0.30 -3.44
C LEU A 165 -7.16 -0.92 -4.67
N LYS A 166 -7.90 -1.69 -5.46
CA LYS A 166 -7.39 -2.18 -6.75
C LYS A 166 -7.37 -1.05 -7.77
N ILE A 167 -6.21 -0.75 -8.35
CA ILE A 167 -6.02 0.31 -9.35
C ILE A 167 -6.02 -0.32 -10.74
N ASP A 168 -7.23 -0.57 -11.26
CA ASP A 168 -7.41 -0.97 -12.66
C ASP A 168 -7.22 0.22 -13.62
N GLN A 169 -7.20 -0.04 -14.93
CA GLN A 169 -7.04 1.00 -15.96
C GLN A 169 -8.05 2.15 -15.82
N TYR A 170 -9.27 1.87 -15.38
CA TYR A 170 -10.30 2.89 -15.20
C TYR A 170 -10.02 3.79 -13.99
N ARG A 171 -9.58 3.20 -12.88
CA ARG A 171 -9.22 3.94 -11.66
C ARG A 171 -7.87 4.64 -11.78
N TYR A 172 -6.95 4.12 -12.58
CA TYR A 172 -5.64 4.71 -12.82
C TYR A 172 -5.74 6.19 -13.22
N GLU A 173 -6.68 6.52 -14.11
CA GLU A 173 -6.91 7.89 -14.57
C GLU A 173 -7.30 8.85 -13.43
N THR A 174 -7.97 8.35 -12.39
CA THR A 174 -8.30 9.16 -11.19
C THR A 174 -7.17 9.15 -10.18
N VAL A 175 -6.46 8.02 -10.01
CA VAL A 175 -5.35 7.91 -9.07
C VAL A 175 -4.20 8.82 -9.48
N LYS A 176 -3.86 8.88 -10.78
CA LYS A 176 -2.76 9.71 -11.29
C LYS A 176 -2.98 11.22 -11.11
N LEU A 177 -4.20 11.64 -10.78
CA LEU A 177 -4.50 13.03 -10.41
C LEU A 177 -3.91 13.36 -9.04
N LEU A 178 -3.96 12.39 -8.13
CA LEU A 178 -3.63 12.53 -6.71
C LEU A 178 -2.24 11.98 -6.36
N PHE A 179 -1.74 11.01 -7.12
CA PHE A 179 -0.47 10.34 -6.90
C PHE A 179 0.33 10.28 -8.21
N GLU A 180 1.65 10.39 -8.10
CA GLU A 180 2.56 9.90 -9.11
C GLU A 180 2.60 8.37 -9.01
N CYS A 181 2.46 7.70 -10.15
CA CYS A 181 2.37 6.24 -10.22
C CYS A 181 3.67 5.71 -10.84
N ASP A 182 4.66 5.47 -10.01
CA ASP A 182 5.96 4.94 -10.43
C ASP A 182 5.82 3.46 -10.78
N GLU A 183 6.49 3.07 -11.87
CA GLU A 183 6.54 1.68 -12.34
C GLU A 183 5.16 1.06 -12.63
N TYR A 184 4.17 1.91 -12.95
CA TYR A 184 2.83 1.42 -13.30
C TYR A 184 2.83 0.64 -14.61
N GLU A 185 2.46 -0.64 -14.51
CA GLU A 185 2.12 -1.50 -15.64
C GLU A 185 0.68 -1.99 -15.46
N LEU A 186 -0.05 -2.18 -16.57
CA LEU A 186 -1.46 -2.59 -16.58
C LEU A 186 -1.74 -3.90 -15.81
N GLU A 187 -0.71 -4.72 -15.62
CA GLU A 187 -0.77 -6.04 -14.97
C GLU A 187 -0.44 -5.97 -13.47
N PHE A 188 -0.01 -4.81 -12.96
CA PHE A 188 0.42 -4.69 -11.57
C PHE A 188 -0.78 -4.35 -10.69
N ASP A 189 -1.31 -5.37 -10.01
CA ASP A 189 -2.41 -5.25 -9.07
C ASP A 189 -1.99 -4.72 -7.68
N ASN A 190 -0.68 -4.77 -7.38
CA ASN A 190 -0.12 -4.43 -6.09
C ASN A 190 0.75 -3.16 -6.17
N TYR A 191 0.73 -2.38 -5.11
CA TYR A 191 1.56 -1.18 -4.98
C TYR A 191 1.92 -0.95 -3.51
N ARG A 192 2.96 -0.16 -3.31
CA ARG A 192 3.36 0.40 -2.02
C ARG A 192 3.20 1.91 -2.05
N LEU A 193 2.94 2.48 -0.89
CA LEU A 193 2.95 3.91 -0.68
C LEU A 193 4.38 4.35 -0.39
N ASP A 194 4.97 5.11 -1.29
CA ASP A 194 6.28 5.73 -1.05
C ASP A 194 6.11 7.11 -0.41
N LYS A 195 5.02 7.80 -0.73
CA LYS A 195 4.70 9.12 -0.20
C LYS A 195 3.20 9.39 -0.16
N PRO A 196 2.62 9.81 0.99
CA PRO A 196 1.23 10.25 1.04
C PRO A 196 1.02 11.57 0.28
N ALA A 197 -0.17 11.77 -0.29
CA ALA A 197 -0.53 13.08 -0.85
C ALA A 197 -0.89 14.05 0.28
N LYS A 198 -0.76 15.35 0.04
CA LYS A 198 -1.19 16.39 1.00
C LYS A 198 -2.42 17.11 0.50
N VAL A 199 -3.38 17.30 1.39
CA VAL A 199 -4.58 18.10 1.12
C VAL A 199 -4.82 19.10 2.24
N SER A 200 -5.50 20.19 1.91
CA SER A 200 -5.94 21.21 2.87
C SER A 200 -7.47 21.25 2.95
N LEU A 201 -8.02 21.48 4.13
CA LEU A 201 -9.46 21.67 4.31
C LEU A 201 -9.89 23.05 3.76
N LEU A 202 -10.93 23.07 2.94
CA LEU A 202 -11.51 24.30 2.40
C LEU A 202 -12.38 25.02 3.43
N PRO A 203 -12.64 26.34 3.28
CA PRO A 203 -13.46 27.13 4.21
C PRO A 203 -14.90 26.65 4.39
N ASN A 204 -15.40 25.77 3.52
CA ASN A 204 -16.72 25.16 3.65
C ASN A 204 -16.76 23.98 4.63
N GLU A 205 -15.60 23.61 5.20
CA GLU A 205 -15.39 22.54 6.20
C GLU A 205 -15.86 21.14 5.74
N ARG A 206 -16.07 20.95 4.44
CA ARG A 206 -16.63 19.72 3.87
C ARG A 206 -15.85 19.15 2.69
N GLU A 207 -14.95 19.96 2.15
CA GLU A 207 -14.18 19.64 0.96
C GLU A 207 -12.70 19.88 1.23
N TRP A 208 -11.86 19.13 0.53
CA TRP A 208 -10.41 19.23 0.63
C TRP A 208 -9.82 19.53 -0.73
N LYS A 209 -8.78 20.36 -0.76
CA LYS A 209 -8.04 20.70 -1.96
C LYS A 209 -6.71 19.94 -1.96
N LEU A 210 -6.35 19.34 -3.09
CA LEU A 210 -5.01 18.76 -3.27
C LEU A 210 -3.96 19.88 -3.28
N GLU A 211 -2.97 19.77 -2.40
CA GLU A 211 -1.81 20.67 -2.32
C GLU A 211 -0.56 20.02 -2.92
N GLU A 212 -0.35 18.73 -2.66
CA GLU A 212 0.82 18.00 -3.12
C GLU A 212 0.43 16.56 -3.50
N ARG A 213 0.96 16.08 -4.63
CA ARG A 213 0.76 14.67 -5.04
C ARG A 213 1.58 13.73 -4.17
N GLY A 214 0.99 12.58 -3.86
CA GLY A 214 1.72 11.46 -3.27
C GLY A 214 2.47 10.66 -4.33
N VAL A 215 3.12 9.58 -3.91
CA VAL A 215 3.82 8.64 -4.79
C VAL A 215 3.40 7.22 -4.43
N LEU A 216 2.91 6.48 -5.42
CA LEU A 216 2.65 5.05 -5.34
C LEU A 216 3.65 4.35 -6.25
N ARG A 217 4.37 3.37 -5.70
CA ARG A 217 5.23 2.49 -6.48
C ARG A 217 4.52 1.18 -6.72
N PHE A 218 4.24 0.87 -7.97
CA PHE A 218 3.63 -0.40 -8.31
C PHE A 218 4.67 -1.50 -8.23
N VAL A 219 4.33 -2.57 -7.53
CA VAL A 219 5.21 -3.71 -7.33
C VAL A 219 4.52 -4.95 -7.87
N ASN A 220 5.21 -5.66 -8.75
CA ASN A 220 4.76 -6.98 -9.11
C ASN A 220 5.21 -7.96 -8.00
N SER A 221 4.25 -8.56 -7.31
CA SER A 221 4.59 -9.46 -6.19
C SER A 221 5.30 -10.73 -6.66
N LEU A 222 4.97 -11.22 -7.86
CA LEU A 222 5.66 -12.35 -8.49
C LEU A 222 7.09 -11.96 -8.85
N TYR A 223 7.26 -10.73 -9.33
CA TYR A 223 8.55 -10.17 -9.66
C TYR A 223 9.50 -10.12 -8.46
N GLU A 224 9.05 -9.56 -7.33
CA GLU A 224 9.86 -9.47 -6.12
C GLU A 224 10.22 -10.87 -5.60
N GLU A 225 9.27 -11.80 -5.60
CA GLU A 225 9.52 -13.18 -5.20
C GLU A 225 10.55 -13.85 -6.13
N LEU A 226 10.44 -13.67 -7.45
CA LEU A 226 11.38 -14.24 -8.41
C LEU A 226 12.78 -13.64 -8.28
N VAL A 227 12.88 -12.32 -8.08
CA VAL A 227 14.15 -11.62 -7.85
C VAL A 227 14.80 -12.11 -6.56
N ASP A 228 14.04 -12.23 -5.48
CA ASP A 228 14.52 -12.76 -4.20
C ASP A 228 14.98 -14.21 -4.30
N LEU A 229 14.19 -15.06 -4.96
CA LEU A 229 14.56 -16.45 -5.22
C LEU A 229 15.83 -16.52 -6.08
N TYR A 230 15.98 -15.65 -7.09
CA TYR A 230 17.14 -15.64 -7.97
C TYR A 230 18.40 -15.27 -7.21
N ASN A 231 18.36 -14.14 -6.50
CA ASN A 231 19.53 -13.60 -5.83
C ASN A 231 19.92 -14.40 -4.58
N ASN A 232 18.98 -15.07 -3.91
CA ASN A 232 19.24 -15.69 -2.60
C ASN A 232 19.00 -17.21 -2.54
N ASN A 233 18.20 -17.81 -3.44
CA ASN A 233 17.80 -19.21 -3.32
C ASN A 233 17.49 -19.89 -4.67
N ILE A 234 18.44 -19.79 -5.60
CA ILE A 234 18.27 -20.24 -6.98
C ILE A 234 17.98 -21.74 -7.16
N ASN A 235 18.30 -22.55 -6.15
CA ASN A 235 17.94 -23.97 -6.15
C ASN A 235 16.41 -24.17 -6.19
N VAL A 236 15.64 -23.26 -5.57
CA VAL A 236 14.18 -23.30 -5.56
C VAL A 236 13.63 -22.88 -6.92
N LEU A 237 14.28 -21.93 -7.61
CA LEU A 237 13.89 -21.51 -8.97
C LEU A 237 13.86 -22.65 -9.97
N SER A 238 14.66 -23.69 -9.76
CA SER A 238 14.69 -24.87 -10.65
C SER A 238 13.33 -25.54 -10.85
N THR A 239 12.41 -25.42 -9.89
CA THR A 239 11.05 -26.00 -10.00
C THR A 239 10.11 -25.19 -10.90
N TYR A 240 10.47 -23.94 -11.23
CA TYR A 240 9.67 -23.03 -12.03
C TYR A 240 10.20 -22.86 -13.47
N ILE A 241 11.32 -23.52 -13.81
CA ILE A 241 11.94 -23.44 -15.14
C ILE A 241 11.05 -24.16 -16.15
N VAL A 242 10.56 -23.42 -17.14
CA VAL A 242 9.81 -23.94 -18.30
C VAL A 242 10.77 -24.38 -19.40
N ALA A 243 11.84 -23.61 -19.62
CA ALA A 243 12.81 -23.92 -20.65
C ALA A 243 14.18 -23.30 -20.42
N LYS A 244 15.16 -23.92 -21.08
CA LYS A 244 16.55 -23.48 -21.21
C LYS A 244 16.71 -22.91 -22.60
N VAL A 245 17.08 -21.63 -22.70
CA VAL A 245 17.02 -20.91 -23.97
C VAL A 245 18.31 -20.18 -24.31
N SER A 246 18.50 -19.98 -25.61
CA SER A 246 19.53 -19.10 -26.16
C SER A 246 18.90 -18.03 -27.05
N PRO A 247 19.38 -16.78 -26.98
CA PRO A 247 18.88 -15.70 -27.83
C PRO A 247 19.39 -15.85 -29.26
N SER A 248 18.50 -15.55 -30.20
CA SER A 248 18.75 -15.36 -31.62
C SER A 248 18.37 -13.91 -31.91
N ILE A 249 19.37 -13.06 -32.02
CA ILE A 249 19.19 -11.61 -32.15
C ILE A 249 19.24 -11.26 -33.64
N ASN A 250 18.20 -10.56 -34.11
CA ASN A 250 18.17 -9.89 -35.41
C ASN A 250 17.98 -8.39 -35.16
N ASP A 251 18.31 -7.54 -36.12
CA ASP A 251 18.33 -6.06 -36.01
C ASP A 251 17.02 -5.41 -35.51
N LYS A 252 15.92 -6.18 -35.46
CA LYS A 252 14.58 -5.70 -35.08
C LYS A 252 13.92 -6.49 -33.95
N GLN A 253 14.44 -7.67 -33.58
CA GLN A 253 13.73 -8.57 -32.70
C GLN A 253 14.67 -9.58 -32.03
N VAL A 254 14.38 -9.89 -30.76
CA VAL A 254 15.07 -10.94 -30.02
C VAL A 254 14.13 -12.14 -29.88
N ILE A 255 14.53 -13.26 -30.48
CA ILE A 255 13.81 -14.53 -30.38
C ILE A 255 14.65 -15.51 -29.58
N LEU A 256 14.06 -16.10 -28.55
CA LEU A 256 14.67 -17.11 -27.70
C LEU A 256 14.27 -18.50 -28.21
N LYS A 257 15.22 -19.42 -28.25
CA LYS A 257 15.01 -20.80 -28.71
C LYS A 257 15.46 -21.78 -27.65
N LYS A 258 14.69 -22.87 -27.46
CA LYS A 258 15.16 -24.01 -26.66
C LYS A 258 16.54 -24.45 -27.15
N ALA A 259 17.49 -24.59 -26.23
CA ALA A 259 18.87 -24.91 -26.57
C ALA A 259 19.49 -25.88 -25.56
N VAL A 260 20.40 -26.73 -26.04
CA VAL A 260 21.14 -27.68 -25.20
C VAL A 260 22.21 -26.95 -24.38
N SER A 261 22.92 -26.02 -25.03
CA SER A 261 23.75 -25.00 -24.39
C SER A 261 22.90 -23.74 -24.21
N TYR A 262 22.81 -23.23 -22.99
CA TYR A 262 21.94 -22.11 -22.64
C TYR A 262 22.62 -21.21 -21.64
N ASP A 263 22.33 -19.92 -21.77
CA ASP A 263 22.78 -18.89 -20.85
C ASP A 263 21.60 -18.22 -20.14
N TYR A 264 20.35 -18.60 -20.49
CA TYR A 264 19.14 -18.04 -19.91
C TYR A 264 18.09 -19.11 -19.67
N LEU A 265 17.20 -18.80 -18.73
CA LEU A 265 16.11 -19.64 -18.28
C LEU A 265 14.80 -18.88 -18.48
N THR A 266 13.79 -19.53 -19.03
CA THR A 266 12.42 -19.03 -19.01
C THR A 266 11.68 -19.66 -17.85
N ILE A 267 11.05 -18.83 -17.03
CA ILE A 267 10.31 -19.20 -15.84
C ILE A 267 8.82 -18.97 -16.11
N ASP A 268 7.98 -19.88 -15.62
CA ASP A 268 6.52 -19.73 -15.72
C ASP A 268 6.06 -18.61 -14.79
N GLY A 269 5.39 -17.62 -15.35
CA GLY A 269 4.63 -16.62 -14.59
C GLY A 269 3.14 -16.97 -14.55
N GLU A 270 2.35 -16.10 -13.93
CA GLU A 270 0.89 -16.20 -14.00
C GLU A 270 0.35 -15.76 -15.38
N ASP A 271 -0.81 -16.29 -15.77
CA ASP A 271 -1.57 -15.87 -16.97
C ASP A 271 -0.84 -16.00 -18.33
N ASN A 272 -0.01 -17.03 -18.50
CA ASN A 272 0.84 -17.27 -19.69
C ASN A 272 1.94 -16.22 -19.92
N ASN A 273 2.26 -15.42 -18.91
CA ASN A 273 3.46 -14.59 -18.94
C ASN A 273 4.69 -15.45 -18.62
N TYR A 274 5.79 -15.22 -19.32
CA TYR A 274 7.05 -15.89 -19.03
C TYR A 274 8.12 -14.85 -18.68
N TRP A 275 8.97 -15.22 -17.74
CA TRP A 275 10.07 -14.39 -17.28
C TRP A 275 11.40 -14.98 -17.72
N LEU A 276 12.29 -14.17 -18.25
CA LEU A 276 13.63 -14.56 -18.65
C LEU A 276 14.64 -14.06 -17.63
N VAL A 277 15.47 -14.99 -17.14
CA VAL A 277 16.58 -14.69 -16.23
C VAL A 277 17.89 -15.27 -16.76
N PRO A 278 19.04 -14.63 -16.47
CA PRO A 278 20.34 -15.20 -16.80
C PRO A 278 20.63 -16.46 -15.97
N LYS A 279 21.45 -17.36 -16.49
CA LYS A 279 21.98 -18.48 -15.71
C LYS A 279 22.92 -17.96 -14.61
N GLU A 280 22.89 -18.54 -13.42
CA GLU A 280 23.68 -18.08 -12.25
C GLU A 280 25.18 -17.97 -12.50
N ASP A 281 25.74 -18.99 -13.16
CA ASP A 281 27.16 -19.15 -13.43
C ASP A 281 27.56 -18.63 -14.83
N ILE A 282 26.74 -17.74 -15.39
CA ILE A 282 27.01 -17.12 -16.70
C ILE A 282 28.34 -16.35 -16.64
N LYS A 283 29.26 -16.70 -17.54
CA LYS A 283 30.56 -16.03 -17.60
C LYS A 283 30.44 -14.74 -18.38
N ILE A 284 30.67 -13.62 -17.72
CA ILE A 284 30.62 -12.30 -18.33
C ILE A 284 31.96 -11.98 -19.01
N HIS A 285 31.96 -12.09 -20.33
CA HIS A 285 33.00 -11.52 -21.21
C HIS A 285 32.36 -10.43 -22.08
N PHE A 286 33.17 -9.62 -22.77
CA PHE A 286 32.67 -8.50 -23.57
C PHE A 286 31.56 -8.87 -24.56
N SER A 287 31.71 -9.99 -25.29
CA SER A 287 30.67 -10.48 -26.20
C SER A 287 29.38 -10.89 -25.47
N LYS A 288 29.50 -11.46 -24.27
CA LYS A 288 28.34 -11.83 -23.46
C LYS A 288 27.65 -10.62 -22.85
N TYR A 289 28.41 -9.59 -22.48
CA TYR A 289 27.86 -8.31 -22.06
C TYR A 289 27.03 -7.66 -23.18
N GLN A 290 27.53 -7.64 -24.43
CA GLN A 290 26.77 -7.15 -25.57
C GLN A 290 25.46 -7.93 -25.77
N GLU A 291 25.49 -9.26 -25.60
CA GLU A 291 24.29 -10.09 -25.65
C GLU A 291 23.30 -9.74 -24.53
N LEU A 292 23.78 -9.56 -23.29
CA LEU A 292 22.98 -9.13 -22.14
C LEU A 292 22.33 -7.76 -22.39
N GLN A 293 23.04 -6.83 -23.01
CA GLN A 293 22.48 -5.52 -23.37
C GLN A 293 21.30 -5.62 -24.34
N ASN A 294 21.13 -6.73 -25.08
CA ASN A 294 19.93 -6.91 -25.90
C ASN A 294 18.71 -7.40 -25.10
N LEU A 295 18.92 -7.90 -23.88
CA LEU A 295 17.91 -8.56 -23.05
C LEU A 295 17.62 -7.82 -21.75
N PHE A 296 18.60 -7.09 -21.21
CA PHE A 296 18.55 -6.42 -19.91
C PHE A 296 19.19 -5.05 -19.98
N ASP A 297 18.63 -4.07 -19.30
CA ASP A 297 19.31 -2.84 -18.93
C ASP A 297 20.39 -3.15 -17.90
N CYS A 298 21.63 -2.78 -18.24
CA CYS A 298 22.82 -3.20 -17.53
C CYS A 298 23.47 -2.01 -16.83
N ASP A 299 23.25 -1.88 -15.52
CA ASP A 299 23.80 -0.78 -14.72
C ASP A 299 25.15 -1.16 -14.11
N GLY A 300 26.13 -0.25 -14.21
CA GLY A 300 27.40 -0.34 -13.46
C GLY A 300 28.47 -1.29 -14.01
N TYR A 301 28.35 -1.75 -15.26
CA TYR A 301 29.33 -2.67 -15.85
C TYR A 301 30.75 -2.09 -15.92
N GLN A 302 31.74 -2.88 -15.49
CA GLN A 302 33.16 -2.66 -15.74
C GLN A 302 33.78 -3.96 -16.25
N GLU A 303 34.84 -3.88 -17.07
CA GLU A 303 35.44 -5.06 -17.72
C GLU A 303 35.94 -6.14 -16.74
N ASN A 304 36.24 -5.76 -15.50
CA ASN A 304 36.70 -6.65 -14.44
C ASN A 304 35.58 -7.27 -13.60
N TYR A 305 34.30 -6.91 -13.82
CA TYR A 305 33.19 -7.45 -13.04
C TYR A 305 32.80 -8.83 -13.55
N SER A 306 32.65 -9.77 -12.62
CA SER A 306 32.23 -11.14 -12.88
C SER A 306 30.85 -11.49 -12.34
N SER A 307 30.24 -10.56 -11.60
CA SER A 307 28.99 -10.77 -10.85
C SER A 307 28.00 -9.64 -11.11
N PHE A 308 26.72 -9.98 -10.98
CA PHE A 308 25.61 -9.04 -10.98
C PHE A 308 24.50 -9.60 -10.11
N ILE A 309 23.56 -8.74 -9.75
CA ILE A 309 22.27 -9.11 -9.17
C ILE A 309 21.17 -8.88 -10.20
N LEU A 310 20.14 -9.71 -10.15
CA LEU A 310 18.95 -9.48 -10.95
C LEU A 310 18.15 -8.33 -10.32
N ALA A 311 18.16 -7.20 -11.03
CA ALA A 311 17.27 -6.06 -10.91
C ALA A 311 15.82 -6.45 -11.14
N LYS A 312 15.55 -6.73 -12.43
CA LYS A 312 14.26 -7.01 -13.05
C LYS A 312 14.40 -8.22 -14.00
N PRO A 313 13.66 -9.33 -13.89
CA PRO A 313 13.53 -10.29 -15.00
C PRO A 313 13.03 -9.61 -16.28
N ALA A 314 13.46 -10.14 -17.43
CA ALA A 314 12.93 -9.71 -18.72
C ALA A 314 11.59 -10.40 -19.01
N LYS A 315 10.65 -9.69 -19.65
CA LYS A 315 9.34 -10.27 -20.01
C LYS A 315 9.40 -10.89 -21.40
N VAL A 316 8.91 -12.11 -21.53
CA VAL A 316 8.87 -12.83 -22.79
C VAL A 316 7.53 -13.53 -23.01
N SER A 317 7.10 -13.65 -24.26
CA SER A 317 5.88 -14.39 -24.63
C SER A 317 6.22 -15.59 -25.50
N ALA A 318 5.51 -16.70 -25.28
CA ALA A 318 5.70 -17.92 -26.06
C ALA A 318 5.14 -17.74 -27.48
N ILE A 319 5.97 -18.05 -28.48
CA ILE A 319 5.59 -18.14 -29.88
C ILE A 319 5.64 -19.62 -30.27
N LEU A 320 4.51 -20.15 -30.75
CA LEU A 320 4.38 -21.53 -31.26
C LEU A 320 4.72 -22.61 -30.23
N GLU A 321 3.70 -23.11 -29.52
CA GLU A 321 3.78 -24.31 -28.67
C GLU A 321 4.93 -24.31 -27.63
N GLN A 322 5.32 -23.14 -27.11
CA GLN A 322 6.41 -22.99 -26.13
C GLN A 322 7.76 -23.54 -26.61
N ILE A 323 8.04 -23.43 -27.92
CA ILE A 323 9.34 -23.78 -28.50
C ILE A 323 10.21 -22.53 -28.69
N HIS A 324 9.56 -21.40 -28.96
CA HIS A 324 10.19 -20.11 -29.11
C HIS A 324 9.56 -19.12 -28.13
N TRP A 325 10.33 -18.11 -27.74
CA TRP A 325 9.81 -16.95 -27.04
C TRP A 325 10.29 -15.68 -27.70
N GLN A 326 9.50 -14.62 -27.60
CA GLN A 326 9.88 -13.29 -28.03
C GLN A 326 10.06 -12.40 -26.81
N LEU A 327 11.13 -11.61 -26.82
CA LEU A 327 11.31 -10.55 -25.85
C LEU A 327 10.22 -9.48 -26.05
N GLU A 328 9.46 -9.22 -24.99
CA GLU A 328 8.47 -8.15 -24.93
C GLU A 328 9.04 -6.93 -24.21
N GLU A 329 9.76 -7.18 -23.12
CA GLU A 329 10.34 -6.15 -22.30
C GLU A 329 11.73 -6.57 -21.79
N ARG A 330 12.67 -5.62 -21.78
CA ARG A 330 13.99 -5.85 -21.22
C ARG A 330 13.91 -5.91 -19.71
N GLY A 331 14.70 -6.81 -19.14
CA GLY A 331 14.91 -6.85 -17.69
C GLY A 331 15.92 -5.80 -17.26
N LYS A 332 16.41 -5.92 -16.04
CA LYS A 332 17.42 -5.05 -15.45
C LYS A 332 18.40 -5.89 -14.64
N ILE A 333 19.68 -5.63 -14.78
CA ILE A 333 20.73 -6.23 -13.94
C ILE A 333 21.65 -5.13 -13.42
N VAL A 334 22.16 -5.33 -12.21
CA VAL A 334 23.08 -4.40 -11.56
C VAL A 334 24.38 -5.14 -11.29
N PHE A 335 25.46 -4.69 -11.92
CA PHE A 335 26.79 -5.25 -11.79
C PHE A 335 27.40 -4.89 -10.42
N ILE A 336 27.98 -5.88 -9.73
CA ILE A 336 28.54 -5.74 -8.37
C ILE A 336 29.98 -6.24 -8.27
#